data_AF-A0AAU9R996-F1
#
_entry.id   AF-A0AAU9R996-F1
#
_cell.length_a   1.000
_cell.length_b   1.000
_cell.length_c   1.000
_cell.angle_alpha   90.00
_cell.angle_beta   90.00
_cell.angle_gamma   90.00
#
_symmetry.space_group_name_H-M   'P 1'
#
loop_
_entity.id
_entity.type
_entity.pdbx_description
1 polymer ?
#
loop_
_entity_poly.entity_id
_entity_poly.type
_entity_poly.pdbx_seq_one_letter_code
_entity_poly.pdbx_strand_id
1 'polypeptide(L)'
;MDSSSSSSSSSSSSSARKNTKLFVRRKPSFKKTTNLGMKEQTLLKKALELLALCEIEACVIHYSCDGELIQIWPEDQSKLSNLSQFLNKKMNNENKRTPEGKDDGKFSPRVLEIEASLQNIQQILQDRRSRLL
;
A
#
# COMPACT_ATOMS: atom_id res chain seq x y z
N MET A 1 -41.48 -44.96 17.61
CA MET A 1 -41.57 -43.67 18.30
C MET A 1 -40.24 -42.96 18.06
N ASP A 2 -40.34 -41.94 17.21
CA ASP A 2 -39.56 -40.70 17.12
C ASP A 2 -38.05 -40.78 16.83
N SER A 3 -37.74 -40.78 15.53
CA SER A 3 -36.49 -40.25 14.98
C SER A 3 -36.41 -38.74 15.26
N SER A 4 -35.38 -38.27 15.95
CA SER A 4 -35.07 -36.84 16.07
C SER A 4 -33.71 -36.55 15.46
N SER A 5 -33.72 -36.28 14.15
CA SER A 5 -32.59 -35.71 13.43
C SER A 5 -32.57 -34.21 13.71
N SER A 6 -31.69 -33.78 14.61
CA SER A 6 -31.44 -32.36 14.88
C SER A 6 -30.67 -31.74 13.72
N SER A 7 -31.38 -31.28 12.70
CA SER A 7 -30.80 -30.44 11.64
C SER A 7 -30.45 -29.07 12.23
N SER A 8 -29.18 -28.89 12.62
CA SER A 8 -28.61 -27.58 12.91
C SER A 8 -28.54 -26.79 11.61
N SER A 9 -29.57 -25.99 11.35
CA SER A 9 -29.58 -25.00 10.27
C SER A 9 -28.52 -23.94 10.59
N SER A 10 -27.33 -24.12 10.03
CA SER A 10 -26.34 -23.05 9.94
C SER A 10 -26.91 -22.00 9.00
N SER A 11 -27.49 -20.95 9.57
CA SER A 11 -27.88 -19.75 8.85
C SER A 11 -26.63 -19.10 8.28
N SER A 12 -26.23 -19.51 7.08
CA SER A 12 -25.27 -18.82 6.24
C SER A 12 -25.91 -17.50 5.82
N SER A 13 -25.84 -16.51 6.70
CA SER A 13 -26.16 -15.13 6.34
C SER A 13 -25.14 -14.69 5.31
N SER A 14 -25.46 -14.84 4.03
CA SER A 14 -24.74 -14.28 2.90
C SER A 14 -24.86 -12.77 2.98
N SER A 15 -24.05 -12.16 3.84
CA SER A 15 -23.95 -10.72 3.97
C SER A 15 -23.40 -10.21 2.64
N ALA A 16 -24.28 -9.60 1.85
CA ALA A 16 -23.90 -8.95 0.60
C ALA A 16 -22.70 -8.03 0.87
N ARG A 17 -21.62 -8.23 0.09
CA ARG A 17 -20.43 -7.39 0.19
C ARG A 17 -20.83 -5.95 -0.14
N LYS A 18 -20.87 -5.11 0.89
CA LYS A 18 -21.19 -3.68 0.74
C LYS A 18 -20.09 -3.04 -0.09
N ASN A 19 -20.46 -2.36 -1.16
CA ASN A 19 -19.52 -1.65 -2.01
C ASN A 19 -18.96 -0.45 -1.21
N THR A 20 -17.76 -0.61 -0.65
CA THR A 20 -17.11 0.43 0.15
C THR A 20 -16.29 1.33 -0.76
N LYS A 21 -16.59 2.63 -0.75
CA LYS A 21 -15.76 3.65 -1.41
C LYS A 21 -14.33 3.57 -0.87
N LEU A 22 -13.34 3.59 -1.77
CA LEU A 22 -11.92 3.63 -1.39
C LEU A 22 -11.58 5.02 -0.85
N PHE A 23 -11.07 5.09 0.38
CA PHE A 23 -10.58 6.33 0.98
C PHE A 23 -9.44 6.05 1.97
N VAL A 24 -8.52 7.01 2.09
CA VAL A 24 -7.48 6.97 3.13
C VAL A 24 -8.12 7.32 4.47
N ARG A 25 -7.97 6.45 5.47
CA ARG A 25 -8.52 6.66 6.80
C ARG A 25 -7.68 7.68 7.55
N ARG A 26 -8.23 8.88 7.80
CA ARG A 26 -7.53 10.01 8.45
C ARG A 26 -7.30 9.89 9.97
N LYS A 27 -7.74 8.81 10.62
CA LYS A 27 -7.48 8.58 12.06
C LYS A 27 -6.85 7.20 12.29
N PRO A 28 -5.67 7.11 12.92
CA PRO A 28 -5.13 5.86 13.44
C PRO A 28 -5.88 5.49 14.71
N SER A 29 -7.19 5.23 14.59
CA SER A 29 -7.87 4.54 15.68
C SER A 29 -7.37 3.11 15.64
N PHE A 30 -6.54 2.71 16.61
CA PHE A 30 -6.03 1.35 16.91
C PHE A 30 -7.14 0.30 17.14
N LYS A 31 -8.32 0.48 16.56
CA LYS A 31 -9.28 -0.60 16.40
C LYS A 31 -8.64 -1.55 15.40
N LYS A 32 -8.07 -2.67 15.89
CA LYS A 32 -7.69 -3.85 15.11
C LYS A 32 -8.89 -4.24 14.25
N THR A 33 -9.03 -3.63 13.07
CA THR A 33 -10.11 -3.97 12.17
C THR A 33 -9.72 -5.32 11.60
N THR A 34 -10.49 -6.35 11.90
CA THR A 34 -10.34 -7.74 11.45
C THR A 34 -10.11 -7.86 9.94
N ASN A 35 -10.42 -6.83 9.17
CA ASN A 35 -10.22 -6.77 7.72
C ASN A 35 -8.78 -6.62 7.24
N LEU A 36 -7.86 -6.01 8.00
CA LEU A 36 -6.50 -5.77 7.44
C LEU A 36 -5.74 -7.07 7.26
N GLY A 37 -5.71 -7.94 8.29
CA GLY A 37 -5.09 -9.26 8.20
C GLY A 37 -5.74 -10.15 7.13
N MET A 38 -7.07 -10.10 6.97
CA MET A 38 -7.74 -10.82 5.88
C MET A 38 -7.34 -10.29 4.49
N LYS A 39 -7.17 -8.97 4.36
CA LYS A 39 -6.72 -8.34 3.11
C LYS A 39 -5.27 -8.68 2.79
N GLU A 40 -4.40 -8.70 3.79
CA GLU A 40 -3.00 -9.11 3.66
C GLU A 40 -2.88 -10.57 3.18
N GLN A 41 -3.61 -11.49 3.83
CA GLN A 41 -3.67 -12.89 3.39
C GLN A 41 -4.20 -13.02 1.96
N THR A 42 -5.24 -12.27 1.60
CA THR A 42 -5.80 -12.29 0.25
C THR A 42 -4.81 -11.75 -0.78
N LEU A 43 -4.08 -10.69 -0.45
CA LEU A 43 -3.09 -10.08 -1.33
C LEU A 43 -1.93 -11.04 -1.60
N LEU A 44 -1.43 -11.72 -0.57
CA LEU A 44 -0.42 -12.77 -0.71
C LEU A 44 -0.92 -13.93 -1.57
N LYS A 45 -2.15 -14.41 -1.32
CA LYS A 45 -2.76 -15.47 -2.15
C LYS A 45 -2.85 -15.06 -3.62
N LYS A 46 -3.24 -13.81 -3.89
CA LYS A 46 -3.34 -13.29 -5.26
C LYS A 46 -1.98 -13.13 -5.93
N ALA A 47 -0.95 -12.69 -5.20
CA ALA A 47 0.41 -12.63 -5.70
C ALA A 47 0.94 -14.03 -6.08
N LEU A 48 0.65 -15.05 -5.27
CA LEU A 48 1.00 -16.44 -5.57
C LEU A 48 0.25 -16.98 -6.80
N GLU A 49 -1.06 -16.72 -6.91
CA GLU A 49 -1.85 -17.09 -8.09
C GLU A 49 -1.27 -16.45 -9.37
N LEU A 50 -0.87 -15.18 -9.32
CA LEU A 50 -0.26 -14.47 -10.44
C LEU A 50 1.09 -15.04 -10.85
N LEU A 51 1.96 -15.34 -9.87
CA LEU A 51 3.25 -15.98 -10.12
C LEU A 51 3.08 -17.35 -10.80
N ALA A 52 2.12 -18.14 -10.33
CA ALA A 52 1.87 -19.49 -10.83
C ALA A 52 1.16 -19.53 -12.19
N LEU A 53 0.23 -18.61 -12.47
CA LEU A 53 -0.59 -18.63 -13.69
C LEU A 53 0.03 -17.85 -14.84
N CYS A 54 0.81 -16.81 -14.56
CA CYS A 54 1.27 -15.88 -15.57
C CYS A 54 2.80 -15.85 -15.72
N GLU A 55 3.53 -16.68 -14.97
CA GLU A 55 5.01 -16.73 -14.99
C GLU A 55 5.66 -15.35 -14.79
N ILE A 56 5.01 -14.50 -14.00
CA ILE A 56 5.52 -13.16 -13.67
C ILE A 56 6.22 -13.17 -12.32
N GLU A 57 7.41 -12.60 -12.24
CA GLU A 57 8.04 -12.34 -10.94
C GLU A 57 7.33 -11.20 -10.23
N ALA A 58 6.85 -11.45 -9.00
CA ALA A 58 6.15 -10.47 -8.18
C ALA A 58 6.74 -10.43 -6.77
N CYS A 59 6.81 -9.24 -6.17
CA CYS A 59 7.09 -9.05 -4.74
C CYS A 59 5.99 -8.25 -4.07
N VAL A 60 5.82 -8.46 -2.77
CA VAL A 60 4.95 -7.67 -1.90
C VAL A 60 5.82 -7.02 -0.83
N ILE A 61 5.69 -5.70 -0.68
CA ILE A 61 6.39 -4.93 0.35
C ILE A 61 5.32 -4.25 1.20
N HIS A 62 5.27 -4.59 2.49
CA HIS A 62 4.32 -4.06 3.45
C HIS A 62 5.03 -3.14 4.44
N TYR A 63 4.66 -1.85 4.40
CA TYR A 63 5.09 -0.85 5.37
C TYR A 63 3.97 -0.53 6.36
N SER A 64 4.34 -0.24 7.60
CA SER A 64 3.45 0.31 8.61
C SER A 64 3.06 1.75 8.25
N CYS A 65 2.01 2.27 8.90
CA CYS A 65 1.68 3.69 8.77
C CYS A 65 2.76 4.62 9.35
N ASP A 66 3.65 4.06 10.17
CA ASP A 66 4.76 4.78 10.80
C ASP A 66 6.02 4.78 9.90
N GLY A 67 5.95 4.12 8.74
CA GLY A 67 7.05 4.02 7.78
C GLY A 67 8.01 2.86 8.04
N GLU A 68 7.75 2.04 9.06
CA GLU A 68 8.54 0.86 9.36
C GLU A 68 8.22 -0.28 8.38
N LEU A 69 9.25 -1.01 7.96
CA LEU A 69 9.06 -2.19 7.11
C LEU A 69 8.54 -3.35 7.97
N ILE A 70 7.31 -3.80 7.71
CA ILE A 70 6.67 -4.90 8.45
C ILE A 70 7.05 -6.24 7.82
N GLN A 71 6.86 -6.36 6.51
CA GLN A 71 7.02 -7.63 5.81
C GLN A 71 7.44 -7.43 4.37
N ILE A 72 8.30 -8.32 3.90
CA ILE A 72 8.62 -8.48 2.49
C ILE A 72 8.33 -9.92 2.07
N TRP A 73 7.79 -10.07 0.87
CA TRP A 73 7.65 -11.35 0.21
C TRP A 73 8.16 -11.25 -1.24
N PRO A 74 8.88 -12.25 -1.77
CA PRO A 74 9.31 -13.48 -1.10
C PRO A 74 10.36 -13.22 -0.01
N GLU A 75 10.40 -14.08 1.00
CA GLU A 75 11.30 -13.97 2.15
C GLU A 75 12.77 -14.31 1.80
N ASP A 76 12.94 -15.04 0.69
CA ASP A 76 14.22 -15.34 0.09
C ASP A 76 14.87 -14.08 -0.50
N GLN A 77 15.90 -13.60 0.20
CA GLN A 77 16.62 -12.37 -0.17
C GLN A 77 17.32 -12.47 -1.54
N SER A 78 17.67 -13.66 -2.01
CA SER A 78 18.29 -13.83 -3.33
C SER A 78 17.28 -13.51 -4.44
N LYS A 79 16.05 -13.99 -4.29
CA LYS A 79 14.94 -13.66 -5.23
C LYS A 79 14.57 -12.19 -5.16
N LEU A 80 14.57 -11.62 -3.96
CA LEU A 80 14.32 -10.19 -3.76
C LEU A 80 15.39 -9.31 -4.40
N SER A 81 16.67 -9.68 -4.27
CA SER A 81 17.80 -8.97 -4.89
C SER A 81 17.71 -8.98 -6.41
N ASN A 82 17.37 -10.13 -7.02
CA ASN A 82 17.20 -10.23 -8.46
C ASN A 82 16.07 -9.32 -8.96
N LEU A 83 14.94 -9.29 -8.25
CA LEU A 83 13.82 -8.43 -8.60
C LEU A 83 14.14 -6.95 -8.41
N SER A 84 14.81 -6.59 -7.30
CA SER A 84 15.26 -5.21 -7.04
C SER A 84 16.22 -4.72 -8.13
N GLN A 85 17.17 -5.56 -8.53
CA GLN A 85 18.09 -5.25 -9.63
C GLN A 85 17.35 -5.15 -10.97
N PHE A 86 16.39 -6.03 -11.24
CA PHE A 86 15.55 -5.98 -12.44
C PHE A 86 14.75 -4.69 -12.52
N LEU A 87 14.09 -4.28 -11.44
CA LEU A 87 13.31 -3.05 -11.36
C LEU A 87 14.20 -1.81 -11.52
N ASN A 88 15.33 -1.74 -10.82
CA ASN A 88 16.29 -0.65 -10.96
C ASN A 88 16.85 -0.55 -12.39
N LYS A 89 17.18 -1.68 -13.02
CA LYS A 89 17.65 -1.72 -14.41
C LYS A 89 16.57 -1.25 -15.39
N LYS A 90 15.31 -1.59 -15.14
CA LYS A 90 14.17 -1.13 -15.95
C LYS A 90 13.97 0.37 -15.80
N MET A 91 14.00 0.89 -14.57
CA MET A 91 13.93 2.33 -14.26
C MET A 91 15.04 3.15 -14.91
N ASN A 92 16.26 2.61 -14.91
CA ASN A 92 17.38 3.30 -15.54
C ASN A 92 17.38 3.21 -17.07
N ASN A 93 16.65 2.25 -17.66
CA ASN A 93 16.50 2.11 -19.11
C ASN A 93 15.30 2.85 -19.69
N GLU A 94 14.23 3.07 -18.92
CA GLU A 94 13.11 3.92 -19.34
C GLU A 94 13.51 5.40 -19.43
N ASN A 95 14.45 5.85 -18.57
CA ASN A 95 15.12 7.15 -18.74
C ASN A 95 15.96 7.29 -20.02
N LYS A 96 16.19 6.19 -20.78
CA LYS A 96 16.92 6.22 -22.06
C LYS A 96 16.01 6.11 -23.29
N ARG A 97 14.69 5.97 -23.12
CA ARG A 97 13.71 5.80 -24.22
C ARG A 97 12.72 6.95 -24.36
N THR A 98 12.97 8.09 -23.74
CA THR A 98 12.26 9.33 -24.07
C THR A 98 13.17 10.18 -24.96
N PRO A 99 12.76 10.51 -26.20
CA PRO A 99 13.49 11.47 -27.00
C PRO A 99 13.35 12.86 -26.37
N GLU A 100 14.50 13.49 -26.13
CA GLU A 100 14.73 14.90 -25.86
C GLU A 100 13.71 15.67 -25.00
N GLY A 101 14.15 15.96 -23.78
CA GLY A 101 13.67 17.09 -22.99
C GLY A 101 14.73 17.42 -21.95
N LYS A 102 15.54 18.44 -22.23
CA LYS A 102 16.56 19.02 -21.35
C LYS A 102 15.93 19.25 -19.97
N ASP A 103 16.23 18.40 -19.00
CA ASP A 103 15.72 18.52 -17.64
C ASP A 103 16.52 19.64 -16.96
N ASP A 104 15.98 20.85 -16.97
CA ASP A 104 16.59 22.00 -16.32
C ASP A 104 16.46 21.93 -14.79
N GLY A 105 16.57 20.76 -14.17
CA GLY A 105 16.58 20.56 -12.71
C GLY A 105 15.40 21.17 -11.96
N LYS A 106 14.38 21.67 -12.66
CA LYS A 106 13.25 22.38 -12.08
C LYS A 106 12.14 21.38 -11.82
N PHE A 107 11.82 21.25 -10.54
CA PHE A 107 10.67 20.50 -10.10
C PHE A 107 9.40 21.01 -10.79
N SER A 108 8.48 20.09 -11.06
CA SER A 108 7.18 20.39 -11.66
C SER A 108 6.47 21.54 -10.92
N PRO A 109 5.70 22.41 -11.60
CA PRO A 109 4.96 23.49 -10.95
C PRO A 109 4.11 23.06 -9.75
N ARG A 110 3.56 21.84 -9.78
CA ARG A 110 2.82 21.27 -8.65
C ARG A 110 3.69 20.99 -7.42
N VAL A 111 4.95 20.61 -7.64
CA VAL A 111 5.90 20.34 -6.55
C VAL A 111 6.30 21.64 -5.87
N LEU A 112 6.48 22.72 -6.65
CA LEU A 112 6.76 24.06 -6.12
C LEU A 112 5.58 24.61 -5.29
N GLU A 113 4.34 24.38 -5.75
CA GLU A 113 3.14 24.78 -5.02
C GLU A 113 3.00 24.02 -3.69
N ILE A 114 3.32 22.72 -3.69
CA ILE A 114 3.33 21.90 -2.47
C ILE A 114 4.42 22.39 -1.51
N GLU A 115 5.61 22.69 -2.01
CA GLU A 115 6.70 23.22 -1.19
C GLU A 115 6.32 24.53 -0.52
N ALA A 116 5.74 25.47 -1.28
CA ALA A 116 5.26 26.75 -0.74
C ALA A 116 4.17 26.55 0.33
N SER A 117 3.25 25.61 0.11
CA SER A 117 2.20 25.27 1.09
C SER A 117 2.79 24.72 2.39
N LEU A 118 3.80 23.84 2.29
CA LEU A 118 4.48 23.27 3.46
C LEU A 118 5.27 24.32 4.24
N GLN A 119 5.98 25.21 3.55
CA GLN A 119 6.68 26.33 4.18
C GLN A 119 5.71 27.25 4.93
N ASN A 120 4.55 27.54 4.34
CA ASN A 120 3.51 28.35 5.00
C ASN A 120 2.97 27.67 6.27
N ILE A 121 2.71 26.35 6.22
CA ILE A 121 2.25 25.59 7.40
C ILE A 121 3.31 25.60 8.49
N GLN A 122 4.58 25.39 8.15
CA GLN A 122 5.68 25.44 9.10
C GLN A 122 5.78 26.81 9.78
N GLN A 123 5.60 27.89 9.03
CA GLN A 123 5.61 29.25 9.57
C GLN A 123 4.45 29.48 10.56
N ILE A 124 3.24 29.05 10.21
CA ILE A 124 2.05 29.14 11.09
C ILE A 124 2.29 28.37 12.40
N LEU A 125 2.92 27.20 12.33
CA LEU A 125 3.21 26.40 13.50
C LEU A 125 4.27 27.04 14.40
N GLN A 126 5.31 27.63 13.82
CA GLN A 126 6.33 28.35 14.59
C GLN A 126 5.76 29.61 15.24
N ASP A 127 4.97 30.39 14.51
CA ASP A 127 4.30 31.59 15.03
C ASP A 127 3.32 31.26 16.17
N ARG A 128 2.57 30.16 16.06
CA ARG A 128 1.73 29.66 17.16
C ARG A 128 2.56 29.23 18.36
N ARG A 129 3.70 28.57 18.15
CA ARG A 129 4.61 28.17 19.23
C ARG A 129 5.18 29.39 19.96
N SER A 130 5.54 30.45 19.23
CA SER A 130 6.07 31.70 19.79
C SER A 130 5.04 32.52 20.57
N ARG A 131 3.74 32.30 20.37
CA ARG A 131 2.66 32.96 21.14
C ARG A 131 2.24 32.19 22.39
N LEU A 132 2.70 30.95 22.53
CA LEU A 132 2.42 30.08 23.68
C LEU A 132 3.60 30.03 24.67
N LEU A 133 4.71 30.69 24.36
CA LEU A 133 5.89 30.92 25.21
C LEU A 133 5.97 32.40 25.56
#